data_AF-A0A1J9P2B5-F1
#
_entry.id   AF-A0A1J9P2B5-F1
#
_cell.length_a   1.000
_cell.length_b   1.000
_cell.length_c   1.000
_cell.angle_alpha   90.00
_cell.angle_beta   90.00
_cell.angle_gamma   90.00
#
_symmetry.space_group_name_H-M   'P 1'
#
loop_
_entity.id
_entity.type
_entity.pdbx_description
1 polymer ?
#
loop_
_entity_poly.entity_id
_entity_poly.type
_entity_poly.pdbx_seq_one_letter_code
_entity_poly.pdbx_strand_id
1 'polypeptide(L)'
;MVDAAITGDDFIQAYKDLPTADARHKLLQSLVQQLSIPDCHILHNSIYARLHVDILGCLPIELVAGIASYLPPWDVFRYRSVSKRWNEVLSSPFVCSSSFDAYFPDQEQLDVSGPYWPRRFHQVSKRRLALVTGRPYSKSLLLNGHPWRVELISYHDGMIAHDLDHRRTIQVLSVVDGPIATYQTRNREVISKIALSRTALAVVTIRGYCHVFHYETGEEGSFRLPCQPHSLVVDEDAVALHVGTRPTTIITWDLQSRHAREIKNDSSSLLHMFLDGKDASLVLVHGADADGTPMNDKGKTPPPNFSGAVGTRYLLRGATAVLQDKITYFMLPPDEPQIPHDCMKAFNTYGRCVVTYGRRVGHQDVGNPDPWEYGEHRWYLLVIVHPKYQPQHHHHSKIPPVVIYRDPIPQLMKARPDTLVASQCPDVIHYYYSSSEKFNYAVANYLTATYASSEIDDISNDNEFVMGDTKPTNPEHIMGGDDRFFVITNELGIHVWCFDEDVALFQETSRYREIRRGGAEARARAREWEREWNSKQEREWKIKDDKMTSSLLTENFGQGWDVRGWS
;
A
#
# COMPACT_ATOMS: atom_id res chain seq x y z
N MET A 1 14.15 56.82 -46.69
CA MET A 1 15.30 56.31 -45.91
C MET A 1 15.23 54.80 -45.94
N VAL A 2 16.36 54.10 -45.84
CA VAL A 2 16.34 52.66 -45.55
C VAL A 2 16.33 52.56 -44.04
N ASP A 3 15.27 52.02 -43.46
CA ASP A 3 15.25 51.71 -42.04
C ASP A 3 16.27 50.59 -41.79
N ALA A 4 17.27 50.88 -40.97
CA ALA A 4 18.30 49.90 -40.61
C ALA A 4 17.64 48.80 -39.78
N ALA A 5 17.44 47.63 -40.39
CA ALA A 5 16.86 46.47 -39.72
C ALA A 5 17.72 46.10 -38.51
N ILE A 6 17.17 46.33 -37.31
CA ILE A 6 17.81 45.99 -36.03
C ILE A 6 18.12 44.49 -36.05
N THR A 7 19.39 44.13 -35.92
CA THR A 7 19.81 42.73 -35.98
C THR A 7 19.45 42.00 -34.67
N GLY A 8 19.40 40.67 -34.72
CA GLY A 8 19.20 39.86 -33.51
C GLY A 8 20.28 40.12 -32.44
N ASP A 9 21.51 40.42 -32.88
CA ASP A 9 22.62 40.74 -31.99
C ASP A 9 22.48 42.11 -31.33
N ASP A 10 21.96 43.13 -32.06
CA ASP A 10 21.67 44.46 -31.49
C ASP A 10 20.64 44.35 -30.35
N PHE A 11 19.58 43.55 -30.53
CA PHE A 11 18.58 43.31 -29.48
C PHE A 11 19.18 42.55 -28.28
N ILE A 12 19.98 41.52 -28.54
CA ILE A 12 20.67 40.76 -27.48
C ILE A 12 21.64 41.66 -26.70
N GLN A 13 22.31 42.61 -27.37
CA GLN A 13 23.21 43.55 -26.72
C GLN A 13 22.42 44.59 -25.89
N ALA A 14 21.39 45.21 -26.46
CA ALA A 14 20.51 46.13 -25.74
C ALA A 14 19.87 45.49 -24.49
N TYR A 15 19.50 44.19 -24.54
CA TYR A 15 19.02 43.45 -23.38
C TYR A 15 20.08 43.25 -22.28
N LYS A 16 21.36 43.01 -22.66
CA LYS A 16 22.48 42.91 -21.69
C LYS A 16 22.78 44.26 -21.04
N ASP A 17 22.71 45.34 -21.83
CA ASP A 17 23.06 46.71 -21.41
C ASP A 17 22.03 47.34 -20.46
N LEU A 18 20.84 46.74 -20.31
CA LEU A 18 19.88 47.13 -19.28
C LEU A 18 20.48 46.99 -17.86
N PRO A 19 20.59 48.09 -17.08
CA PRO A 19 21.45 48.13 -15.89
C PRO A 19 20.92 47.36 -14.67
N THR A 20 19.64 46.98 -14.65
CA THR A 20 19.02 46.29 -13.51
C THR A 20 18.26 45.03 -13.92
N ALA A 21 18.18 44.07 -12.99
CA ALA A 21 17.37 42.86 -13.19
C ALA A 21 15.87 43.17 -13.36
N ASP A 22 15.37 44.22 -12.69
CA ASP A 22 13.99 44.70 -12.81
C ASP A 22 13.69 45.30 -14.20
N ALA A 23 14.61 46.07 -14.78
CA ALA A 23 14.48 46.56 -16.15
C ALA A 23 14.45 45.40 -17.17
N ARG A 24 15.32 44.39 -16.99
CA ARG A 24 15.31 43.17 -17.82
C ARG A 24 14.02 42.37 -17.65
N HIS A 25 13.48 42.26 -16.43
CA HIS A 25 12.19 41.60 -16.19
C HIS A 25 11.03 42.34 -16.87
N LYS A 26 10.99 43.67 -16.79
CA LYS A 26 9.96 44.51 -17.42
C LYS A 26 10.02 44.43 -18.95
N LEU A 27 11.21 44.41 -19.55
CA LEU A 27 11.35 44.19 -21.00
C LEU A 27 10.86 42.79 -21.40
N LEU A 28 11.22 41.73 -20.66
CA LEU A 28 10.74 40.37 -20.95
C LEU A 28 9.22 40.25 -20.81
N GLN A 29 8.62 40.85 -19.76
CA GLN A 29 7.17 40.87 -19.59
C GLN A 29 6.47 41.63 -20.73
N SER A 30 6.97 42.80 -21.11
CA SER A 30 6.40 43.59 -22.21
C SER A 30 6.54 42.89 -23.57
N LEU A 31 7.65 42.18 -23.80
CA LEU A 31 7.87 41.38 -25.00
C LEU A 31 6.91 40.19 -25.06
N VAL A 32 6.78 39.42 -23.98
CA VAL A 32 5.82 38.30 -23.88
C VAL A 32 4.36 38.77 -24.06
N GLN A 33 4.03 40.00 -23.64
CA GLN A 33 2.71 40.61 -23.88
C GLN A 33 2.46 41.02 -25.35
N GLN A 34 3.50 41.11 -26.17
CA GLN A 34 3.40 41.45 -27.60
C GLN A 34 3.56 40.25 -28.54
N LEU A 35 3.99 39.10 -28.02
CA LEU A 35 4.08 37.85 -28.80
C LEU A 35 2.69 37.38 -29.25
N SER A 36 2.59 36.90 -30.49
CA SER A 36 1.40 36.18 -30.93
C SER A 36 1.32 34.79 -30.27
N ILE A 37 0.17 34.13 -30.35
CA ILE A 37 0.01 32.75 -29.84
C ILE A 37 1.03 31.79 -30.52
N PRO A 38 1.25 31.83 -31.85
CA PRO A 38 2.38 31.16 -32.50
C PRO A 38 3.75 31.43 -31.86
N ASP A 39 4.12 32.70 -31.65
CA ASP A 39 5.44 33.05 -31.11
C ASP A 39 5.61 32.60 -29.66
N CYS A 40 4.52 32.63 -28.88
CA CYS A 40 4.48 32.05 -27.53
C CYS A 40 4.79 30.54 -27.55
N HIS A 41 4.32 29.79 -28.54
CA HIS A 41 4.68 28.37 -28.70
C HIS A 41 6.15 28.18 -29.11
N ILE A 42 6.67 29.01 -30.02
CA ILE A 42 8.09 28.96 -30.43
C ILE A 42 9.00 29.29 -29.25
N LEU A 43 8.68 30.34 -28.48
CA LEU A 43 9.42 30.72 -27.28
C LEU A 43 9.31 29.65 -26.19
N HIS A 44 8.12 29.11 -25.93
CA HIS A 44 7.93 28.01 -24.99
C HIS A 44 8.80 26.81 -25.36
N ASN A 45 8.77 26.37 -26.62
CA ASN A 45 9.53 25.21 -27.08
C ASN A 45 11.04 25.48 -27.03
N SER A 46 11.48 26.71 -27.29
CA SER A 46 12.88 27.14 -27.18
C SER A 46 13.37 27.19 -25.72
N ILE A 47 12.53 27.68 -24.81
CA ILE A 47 12.78 27.65 -23.36
C ILE A 47 12.80 26.20 -22.86
N TYR A 48 11.86 25.38 -23.29
CA TYR A 48 11.78 23.96 -22.96
C TYR A 48 13.05 23.22 -23.42
N ALA A 49 13.45 23.36 -24.69
CA ALA A 49 14.67 22.74 -25.21
C ALA A 49 15.95 23.22 -24.51
N ARG A 50 15.95 24.43 -23.92
CA ARG A 50 17.08 25.00 -23.18
C ARG A 50 17.12 24.61 -21.69
N LEU A 51 15.96 24.37 -21.07
CA LEU A 51 15.85 24.09 -19.62
C LEU A 51 15.58 22.62 -19.30
N HIS A 52 14.92 21.89 -20.20
CA HIS A 52 14.57 20.47 -20.03
C HIS A 52 15.75 19.56 -20.41
N VAL A 53 16.73 19.47 -19.52
CA VAL A 53 17.75 18.42 -19.59
C VAL A 53 17.13 17.07 -19.25
N ASP A 54 17.29 16.06 -20.11
CA ASP A 54 16.98 14.69 -19.76
C ASP A 54 18.04 14.15 -18.78
N ILE A 55 17.81 14.38 -17.49
CA ILE A 55 18.73 14.00 -16.40
C ILE A 55 19.04 12.49 -16.47
N LEU A 56 18.05 11.62 -16.66
CA LEU A 56 18.26 10.18 -16.71
C LEU A 56 18.88 9.72 -18.03
N GLY A 57 18.62 10.42 -19.13
CA GLY A 57 19.24 10.15 -20.42
C GLY A 57 20.73 10.49 -20.46
N CYS A 58 21.14 11.55 -19.74
CA CYS A 58 22.51 12.10 -19.73
C CYS A 58 23.42 11.55 -18.61
N LEU A 59 22.89 10.97 -17.54
CA LEU A 59 23.70 10.45 -16.43
C LEU A 59 24.34 9.07 -16.73
N PRO A 60 25.52 8.76 -16.15
CA PRO A 60 26.03 7.40 -16.02
C PRO A 60 25.05 6.47 -15.31
N ILE A 61 25.05 5.19 -15.68
CA ILE A 61 24.03 4.22 -15.24
C ILE A 61 24.08 3.95 -13.74
N GLU A 62 25.25 4.11 -13.13
CA GLU A 62 25.52 4.00 -11.70
C GLU A 62 24.82 5.12 -10.91
N LEU A 63 24.82 6.34 -11.46
CA LEU A 63 24.12 7.47 -10.86
C LEU A 63 22.61 7.36 -11.05
N VAL A 64 22.13 6.79 -12.16
CA VAL A 64 20.69 6.48 -12.31
C VAL A 64 20.26 5.35 -11.39
N ALA A 65 21.08 4.33 -11.15
CA ALA A 65 20.81 3.29 -10.16
C ALA A 65 20.76 3.86 -8.74
N GLY A 66 21.66 4.79 -8.41
CA GLY A 66 21.67 5.53 -7.15
C GLY A 66 20.49 6.51 -6.98
N ILE A 67 19.88 7.00 -8.07
CA ILE A 67 18.59 7.71 -8.02
C ILE A 67 17.45 6.70 -7.80
N ALA A 68 17.48 5.57 -8.49
CA ALA A 68 16.42 4.57 -8.46
C ALA A 68 16.31 3.82 -7.11
N SER A 69 17.36 3.76 -6.29
CA SER A 69 17.26 3.28 -4.90
C SER A 69 16.40 4.17 -3.98
N TYR A 70 16.06 5.39 -4.42
CA TYR A 70 15.08 6.25 -3.73
C TYR A 70 13.67 6.19 -4.36
N LEU A 71 13.47 5.34 -5.39
CA LEU A 71 12.19 5.18 -6.10
C LEU A 71 11.64 3.76 -5.88
N PRO A 72 10.33 3.62 -5.59
CA PRO A 72 9.69 2.31 -5.60
C PRO A 72 9.82 1.61 -6.97
N PRO A 73 9.96 0.27 -7.02
CA PRO A 73 10.07 -0.47 -8.28
C PRO A 73 8.94 -0.23 -9.27
N TRP A 74 7.72 0.01 -8.80
CA TRP A 74 6.58 0.36 -9.66
C TRP A 74 6.70 1.75 -10.30
N ASP A 75 7.39 2.68 -9.67
CA ASP A 75 7.63 4.02 -10.21
C ASP A 75 8.75 3.95 -11.25
N VAL A 76 9.83 3.20 -10.98
CA VAL A 76 10.84 2.84 -11.99
C VAL A 76 10.18 2.15 -13.20
N PHE A 77 9.24 1.22 -12.97
CA PHE A 77 8.45 0.58 -14.03
C PHE A 77 7.55 1.58 -14.78
N ARG A 78 6.83 2.47 -14.08
CA ARG A 78 5.96 3.51 -14.67
C ARG A 78 6.76 4.49 -15.53
N TYR A 79 7.91 4.95 -15.05
CA TYR A 79 8.75 5.94 -15.71
C TYR A 79 9.39 5.42 -17.02
N ARG A 80 9.47 4.11 -17.23
CA ARG A 80 9.86 3.54 -18.54
C ARG A 80 8.97 4.01 -19.69
N SER A 81 7.71 4.40 -19.45
CA SER A 81 6.83 4.90 -20.52
C SER A 81 7.08 6.37 -20.92
N VAL A 82 8.03 7.08 -20.30
CA VAL A 82 8.31 8.50 -20.59
C VAL A 82 9.02 8.69 -21.93
N SER A 83 10.04 7.88 -22.23
CA SER A 83 10.77 7.91 -23.50
C SER A 83 11.46 6.58 -23.78
N LYS A 84 11.91 6.36 -25.03
CA LYS A 84 12.72 5.16 -25.37
C LYS A 84 14.00 5.08 -24.53
N ARG A 85 14.67 6.22 -24.35
CA ARG A 85 15.88 6.35 -23.53
C ARG A 85 15.62 6.02 -22.06
N TRP A 86 14.49 6.49 -21.51
CA TRP A 86 14.08 6.14 -20.15
C TRP A 86 13.74 4.65 -20.03
N ASN A 87 13.08 4.06 -21.03
CA ASN A 87 12.83 2.61 -21.05
C ASN A 87 14.12 1.80 -21.05
N GLU A 88 15.12 2.15 -21.87
CA GLU A 88 16.43 1.50 -21.93
C GLU A 88 17.16 1.60 -20.59
N VAL A 89 17.31 2.80 -20.05
CA VAL A 89 18.05 3.09 -18.82
C VAL A 89 17.36 2.46 -17.60
N LEU A 90 16.06 2.65 -17.43
CA LEU A 90 15.28 2.14 -16.30
C LEU A 90 14.93 0.65 -16.42
N SER A 91 15.22 -0.01 -17.54
CA SER A 91 15.20 -1.47 -17.70
C SER A 91 16.59 -2.11 -17.63
N SER A 92 17.65 -1.34 -17.34
CA SER A 92 18.97 -1.93 -17.09
C SER A 92 18.95 -2.74 -15.78
N PRO A 93 19.69 -3.87 -15.68
CA PRO A 93 19.64 -4.72 -14.50
C PRO A 93 20.05 -3.99 -13.22
N PHE A 94 21.13 -3.17 -13.28
CA PHE A 94 21.62 -2.37 -12.16
C PHE A 94 20.59 -1.40 -11.59
N VAL A 95 19.80 -0.74 -12.45
CA VAL A 95 18.74 0.17 -12.00
C VAL A 95 17.57 -0.62 -11.38
N CYS A 96 17.27 -1.80 -11.91
CA CYS A 96 16.20 -2.65 -11.42
C CYS A 96 16.51 -3.25 -10.04
N SER A 97 17.71 -3.83 -9.84
CA SER A 97 18.12 -4.36 -8.54
C SER A 97 18.30 -3.25 -7.51
N SER A 98 18.95 -2.14 -7.85
CA SER A 98 19.13 -1.00 -6.93
C SER A 98 17.80 -0.42 -6.40
N SER A 99 16.74 -0.41 -7.22
CA SER A 99 15.39 -0.05 -6.77
C SER A 99 14.70 -1.18 -6.00
N PHE A 100 14.83 -2.43 -6.44
CA PHE A 100 14.17 -3.58 -5.81
C PHE A 100 14.73 -3.88 -4.41
N ASP A 101 16.05 -4.03 -4.31
CA ASP A 101 16.73 -4.48 -3.09
C ASP A 101 16.74 -3.39 -1.99
N ALA A 102 16.74 -2.11 -2.39
CA ALA A 102 16.58 -0.98 -1.45
C ALA A 102 15.15 -0.88 -0.89
N TYR A 103 14.15 -1.41 -1.61
CA TYR A 103 12.73 -1.25 -1.30
C TYR A 103 12.09 -2.51 -0.69
N PHE A 104 12.68 -3.69 -0.95
CA PHE A 104 12.29 -4.98 -0.37
C PHE A 104 13.48 -5.66 0.33
N PRO A 105 14.11 -5.03 1.34
CA PRO A 105 15.33 -5.54 1.98
C PRO A 105 15.15 -6.90 2.68
N ASP A 106 13.91 -7.24 3.05
CA ASP A 106 13.56 -8.50 3.72
C ASP A 106 13.15 -9.61 2.73
N GLN A 107 13.15 -9.34 1.42
CA GLN A 107 12.94 -10.33 0.38
C GLN A 107 14.26 -10.83 -0.20
N GLU A 108 14.23 -12.01 -0.83
CA GLU A 108 15.33 -12.49 -1.66
C GLU A 108 15.63 -11.46 -2.77
N GLN A 109 16.88 -11.01 -2.82
CA GLN A 109 17.41 -10.02 -3.76
C GLN A 109 17.04 -10.34 -5.21
N LEU A 110 16.94 -9.32 -6.05
CA LEU A 110 16.69 -9.50 -7.47
C LEU A 110 17.94 -10.09 -8.16
N ASP A 111 17.99 -11.42 -8.29
CA ASP A 111 19.03 -12.11 -9.07
C ASP A 111 18.98 -11.68 -10.54
N VAL A 112 19.73 -10.63 -10.85
CA VAL A 112 19.89 -10.06 -12.19
C VAL A 112 20.77 -10.92 -13.12
N SER A 113 21.35 -12.01 -12.63
CA SER A 113 22.08 -12.97 -13.47
C SER A 113 21.16 -14.00 -14.13
N GLY A 114 20.06 -14.38 -13.45
CA GLY A 114 19.07 -15.31 -13.98
C GLY A 114 18.15 -14.69 -15.05
N PRO A 115 17.81 -15.39 -16.14
CA PRO A 115 17.03 -14.84 -17.26
C PRO A 115 15.56 -14.49 -16.89
N TYR A 116 15.11 -14.88 -15.70
CA TYR A 116 13.74 -14.64 -15.21
C TYR A 116 13.58 -13.32 -14.45
N TRP A 117 14.67 -12.62 -14.12
CA TRP A 117 14.63 -11.36 -13.36
C TRP A 117 13.70 -10.29 -13.97
N PRO A 118 13.61 -10.10 -15.31
CA PRO A 118 12.74 -9.07 -15.87
C PRO A 118 11.26 -9.36 -15.60
N ARG A 119 10.86 -10.65 -15.59
CA ARG A 119 9.49 -11.06 -15.24
C ARG A 119 9.22 -10.86 -13.75
N ARG A 120 10.14 -11.26 -12.86
CA ARG A 120 10.02 -11.06 -11.40
C ARG A 120 9.87 -9.58 -11.05
N PHE A 121 10.73 -8.72 -11.61
CA PHE A 121 10.63 -7.27 -11.43
C PHE A 121 9.30 -6.71 -11.96
N HIS A 122 8.88 -7.11 -13.16
CA HIS A 122 7.63 -6.69 -13.79
C HIS A 122 6.40 -7.09 -12.96
N GLN A 123 6.33 -8.36 -12.53
CA GLN A 123 5.23 -8.92 -11.75
C GLN A 123 5.10 -8.22 -10.40
N VAL A 124 6.18 -8.14 -9.61
CA VAL A 124 6.16 -7.47 -8.29
C VAL A 124 5.84 -5.98 -8.45
N SER A 125 6.44 -5.30 -9.42
CA SER A 125 6.15 -3.88 -9.69
C SER A 125 4.69 -3.64 -10.05
N LYS A 126 4.09 -4.46 -10.92
CA LYS A 126 2.69 -4.30 -11.33
C LYS A 126 1.71 -4.74 -10.25
N ARG A 127 2.05 -5.78 -9.49
CA ARG A 127 1.28 -6.21 -8.31
C ARG A 127 1.21 -5.13 -7.26
N ARG A 128 2.35 -4.53 -6.91
CA ARG A 128 2.38 -3.39 -5.98
C ARG A 128 1.72 -2.14 -6.56
N LEU A 129 1.87 -1.84 -7.85
CA LEU A 129 1.15 -0.74 -8.50
C LEU A 129 -0.38 -0.92 -8.42
N ALA A 130 -0.87 -2.13 -8.65
CA ALA A 130 -2.27 -2.51 -8.53
C ALA A 130 -2.76 -2.34 -7.08
N LEU A 131 -1.97 -2.79 -6.11
CA LEU A 131 -2.22 -2.65 -4.67
C LEU A 131 -2.36 -1.17 -4.25
N VAL A 132 -1.33 -0.36 -4.51
CA VAL A 132 -1.27 1.06 -4.10
C VAL A 132 -2.18 1.98 -4.93
N THR A 133 -2.87 1.47 -5.95
CA THR A 133 -3.91 2.21 -6.70
C THR A 133 -5.32 1.69 -6.45
N GLY A 134 -5.50 0.64 -5.63
CA GLY A 134 -6.79 0.03 -5.34
C GLY A 134 -7.42 -0.73 -6.52
N ARG A 135 -6.60 -1.13 -7.51
CA ARG A 135 -7.06 -1.73 -8.77
C ARG A 135 -6.61 -3.19 -8.83
N PRO A 136 -7.38 -4.16 -8.29
CA PRO A 136 -7.11 -5.57 -8.50
C PRO A 136 -7.27 -5.96 -9.98
N TYR A 137 -6.56 -7.00 -10.42
CA TYR A 137 -6.63 -7.54 -11.77
C TYR A 137 -7.82 -8.48 -11.97
N SER A 138 -8.17 -9.22 -10.92
CA SER A 138 -9.33 -10.09 -10.88
C SER A 138 -10.07 -9.95 -9.54
N LYS A 139 -11.36 -10.27 -9.57
CA LYS A 139 -12.23 -10.33 -8.39
C LYS A 139 -12.98 -11.66 -8.39
N SER A 140 -13.24 -12.20 -7.21
CA SER A 140 -14.14 -13.34 -6.98
C SER A 140 -15.11 -12.99 -5.87
N LEU A 141 -16.32 -13.54 -5.94
CA LEU A 141 -17.32 -13.50 -4.88
C LEU A 141 -17.72 -14.92 -4.53
N LEU A 142 -17.22 -15.41 -3.40
CA LEU A 142 -17.61 -16.68 -2.82
C LEU A 142 -18.93 -16.45 -2.08
N LEU A 143 -20.03 -16.81 -2.73
CA LEU A 143 -21.37 -16.67 -2.17
C LEU A 143 -21.56 -17.61 -0.97
N ASN A 144 -22.05 -17.07 0.14
CA ASN A 144 -22.57 -17.92 1.21
C ASN A 144 -23.83 -18.65 0.71
N GLY A 145 -23.93 -19.97 0.93
CA GLY A 145 -25.16 -20.73 0.70
C GLY A 145 -26.33 -20.34 1.62
N HIS A 146 -26.09 -19.44 2.58
CA HIS A 146 -27.07 -18.90 3.52
C HIS A 146 -26.92 -17.37 3.62
N PRO A 147 -28.02 -16.59 3.62
CA PRO A 147 -28.00 -15.12 3.66
C PRO A 147 -27.67 -14.54 5.05
N TRP A 148 -27.01 -15.34 5.89
CA TRP A 148 -26.57 -14.94 7.21
C TRP A 148 -25.06 -14.62 7.16
N ARG A 149 -24.67 -13.60 7.92
CA ARG A 149 -23.31 -13.05 7.98
C ARG A 149 -22.27 -14.16 8.15
N VAL A 150 -21.14 -14.08 7.44
CA VAL A 150 -19.95 -14.86 7.81
C VAL A 150 -19.49 -14.37 9.18
N GLU A 151 -19.62 -15.21 10.20
CA GLU A 151 -19.24 -14.86 11.58
C GLU A 151 -17.87 -15.44 11.95
N LEU A 152 -17.41 -16.47 11.24
CA LEU A 152 -16.09 -17.08 11.38
C LEU A 152 -15.39 -17.11 10.02
N ILE A 153 -14.33 -16.31 9.90
CA ILE A 153 -13.40 -16.36 8.76
C ILE A 153 -11.97 -16.18 9.25
N SER A 154 -11.02 -16.85 8.61
CA SER A 154 -9.58 -16.61 8.72
C SER A 154 -8.93 -16.74 7.35
N TYR A 155 -7.83 -16.03 7.14
CA TYR A 155 -7.11 -15.97 5.87
C TYR A 155 -5.60 -16.11 6.11
N HIS A 156 -4.91 -16.82 5.22
CA HIS A 156 -3.46 -16.99 5.25
C HIS A 156 -2.91 -17.31 3.85
N ASP A 157 -2.04 -16.47 3.28
CA ASP A 157 -1.23 -16.78 2.07
C ASP A 157 -2.03 -17.31 0.84
N GLY A 158 -3.21 -16.75 0.57
CA GLY A 158 -4.12 -17.21 -0.49
C GLY A 158 -5.10 -18.32 -0.07
N MET A 159 -5.06 -18.77 1.19
CA MET A 159 -6.03 -19.72 1.77
C MET A 159 -7.08 -18.99 2.59
N ILE A 160 -8.33 -19.46 2.54
CA ILE A 160 -9.44 -18.98 3.38
C ILE A 160 -10.05 -20.17 4.12
N ALA A 161 -10.32 -19.98 5.41
CA ALA A 161 -11.17 -20.85 6.21
C ALA A 161 -12.41 -20.07 6.63
N HIS A 162 -13.61 -20.62 6.43
CA HIS A 162 -14.87 -20.00 6.85
C HIS A 162 -15.92 -21.03 7.25
N ASP A 163 -16.97 -20.61 7.98
CA ASP A 163 -18.08 -21.51 8.30
C ASP A 163 -19.11 -21.68 7.17
N LEU A 164 -19.73 -22.87 7.11
CA LEU A 164 -20.76 -23.26 6.12
C LEU A 164 -22.13 -23.51 6.76
N ASP A 165 -22.17 -24.31 7.82
CA ASP A 165 -23.38 -24.80 8.49
C ASP A 165 -23.38 -24.29 9.94
N HIS A 166 -23.95 -23.09 10.15
CA HIS A 166 -24.18 -22.48 11.46
C HIS A 166 -23.01 -22.64 12.45
N ARG A 167 -21.80 -22.30 12.03
CA ARG A 167 -20.54 -22.47 12.78
C ARG A 167 -20.20 -23.91 13.24
N ARG A 168 -20.79 -24.98 12.70
CA ARG A 168 -20.48 -26.39 13.04
C ARG A 168 -19.52 -27.07 12.06
N THR A 169 -19.48 -26.55 10.84
CA THR A 169 -18.72 -27.09 9.72
C THR A 169 -17.91 -25.95 9.10
N ILE A 170 -16.60 -26.13 8.98
CA ILE A 170 -15.66 -25.16 8.39
C ILE A 170 -15.20 -25.70 7.04
N GLN A 171 -15.20 -24.85 6.01
CA GLN A 171 -14.55 -25.12 4.74
C GLN A 171 -13.19 -24.42 4.72
N VAL A 172 -12.17 -25.13 4.21
CA VAL A 172 -10.87 -24.55 3.84
C VAL A 172 -10.77 -24.58 2.32
N LEU A 173 -10.44 -23.44 1.72
CA LEU A 173 -10.33 -23.27 0.28
C LEU A 173 -9.10 -22.43 -0.09
N SER A 174 -8.53 -22.72 -1.25
CA SER A 174 -7.59 -21.81 -1.94
C SER A 174 -8.41 -20.79 -2.73
N VAL A 175 -7.97 -19.53 -2.74
CA VAL A 175 -8.59 -18.50 -3.59
C VAL A 175 -8.32 -18.71 -5.08
N VAL A 176 -7.41 -19.62 -5.44
CA VAL A 176 -7.06 -20.00 -6.82
C VAL A 176 -7.76 -21.31 -7.21
N ASP A 177 -7.63 -22.33 -6.37
CA ASP A 177 -8.02 -23.72 -6.69
C ASP A 177 -9.42 -24.10 -6.19
N GLY A 178 -9.96 -23.34 -5.23
CA GLY A 178 -11.27 -23.57 -4.63
C GLY A 178 -11.23 -24.48 -3.39
N PRO A 179 -12.37 -25.11 -3.03
CA PRO A 179 -12.50 -25.95 -1.83
C PRO A 179 -11.48 -27.09 -1.79
N ILE A 180 -10.64 -27.09 -0.75
CA ILE A 180 -9.61 -28.10 -0.51
C ILE A 180 -10.11 -29.13 0.51
N ALA A 181 -10.71 -28.68 1.61
CA ALA A 181 -11.15 -29.57 2.68
C ALA A 181 -12.37 -29.02 3.43
N THR A 182 -13.05 -29.88 4.19
CA THR A 182 -14.21 -29.51 5.02
C THR A 182 -14.15 -30.27 6.34
N TYR A 183 -14.13 -29.53 7.45
CA TYR A 183 -13.94 -30.02 8.81
C TYR A 183 -15.20 -29.87 9.63
N GLN A 184 -15.55 -30.95 10.34
CA GLN A 184 -16.62 -30.97 11.34
C GLN A 184 -16.09 -31.68 12.58
N THR A 185 -16.27 -31.08 13.76
CA THR A 185 -15.86 -31.74 15.01
C THR A 185 -16.68 -33.00 15.24
N ARG A 186 -16.08 -34.06 15.81
CA ARG A 186 -16.75 -35.36 16.05
C ARG A 186 -18.09 -35.24 16.80
N ASN A 187 -18.23 -34.22 17.64
CA ASN A 187 -19.43 -33.91 18.43
C ASN A 187 -20.42 -32.92 17.77
N ARG A 188 -20.12 -32.42 16.55
CA ARG A 188 -20.85 -31.33 15.86
C ARG A 188 -21.02 -30.06 16.72
N GLU A 189 -19.98 -29.72 17.47
CA GLU A 189 -19.99 -28.58 18.36
C GLU A 189 -19.93 -27.26 17.60
N VAL A 190 -20.65 -26.26 18.11
CA VAL A 190 -20.62 -24.89 17.58
C VAL A 190 -19.23 -24.30 17.84
N ILE A 191 -18.63 -23.76 16.78
CA ILE A 191 -17.32 -23.13 16.78
C ILE A 191 -17.47 -21.65 17.13
N SER A 192 -16.47 -21.11 17.81
CA SER A 192 -16.47 -19.75 18.37
C SER A 192 -15.33 -18.89 17.85
N LYS A 193 -14.22 -19.50 17.41
CA LYS A 193 -13.07 -18.88 16.75
C LYS A 193 -12.44 -19.89 15.79
N ILE A 194 -11.86 -19.39 14.70
CA ILE A 194 -10.99 -20.15 13.79
C ILE A 194 -9.73 -19.32 13.49
N ALA A 195 -8.62 -19.99 13.17
CA ALA A 195 -7.39 -19.39 12.66
C ALA A 195 -6.72 -20.36 11.68
N LEU A 196 -6.01 -19.82 10.68
CA LEU A 196 -5.43 -20.57 9.56
C LEU A 196 -3.93 -20.27 9.41
N SER A 197 -3.13 -21.32 9.19
CA SER A 197 -1.73 -21.26 8.74
C SER A 197 -1.59 -21.82 7.32
N ARG A 198 -0.36 -21.95 6.82
CA ARG A 198 -0.06 -22.59 5.53
C ARG A 198 -0.31 -24.11 5.53
N THR A 199 -0.26 -24.78 6.68
CA THR A 199 -0.44 -26.25 6.79
C THR A 199 -1.69 -26.65 7.56
N ALA A 200 -2.16 -25.81 8.50
CA ALA A 200 -3.12 -26.21 9.52
C ALA A 200 -4.26 -25.20 9.78
N LEU A 201 -5.41 -25.77 10.15
CA LEU A 201 -6.59 -25.06 10.64
C LEU A 201 -6.74 -25.30 12.14
N ALA A 202 -6.77 -24.23 12.93
CA ALA A 202 -7.12 -24.27 14.35
C ALA A 202 -8.55 -23.76 14.56
N VAL A 203 -9.38 -24.50 15.32
CA VAL A 203 -10.77 -24.12 15.64
C VAL A 203 -11.05 -24.29 17.13
N VAL A 204 -11.84 -23.37 17.72
CA VAL A 204 -12.20 -23.43 19.15
C VAL A 204 -13.71 -23.52 19.35
N THR A 205 -14.18 -24.60 19.97
CA THR A 205 -15.62 -24.83 20.23
C THR A 205 -16.12 -24.03 21.43
N ILE A 206 -17.43 -23.75 21.47
CA ILE A 206 -18.09 -23.10 22.62
C ILE A 206 -17.98 -23.92 23.94
N ARG A 207 -17.59 -25.19 23.87
CA ARG A 207 -17.35 -26.05 25.05
C ARG A 207 -15.92 -26.00 25.57
N GLY A 208 -15.05 -25.18 24.96
CA GLY A 208 -13.66 -25.03 25.39
C GLY A 208 -12.76 -26.18 24.93
N TYR A 209 -12.96 -26.71 23.73
CA TYR A 209 -11.95 -27.52 23.04
C TYR A 209 -11.29 -26.71 21.93
N CYS A 210 -9.96 -26.75 21.86
CA CYS A 210 -9.23 -26.38 20.66
C CYS A 210 -8.98 -27.65 19.86
N HIS A 211 -9.41 -27.68 18.60
CA HIS A 211 -9.04 -28.71 17.63
C HIS A 211 -8.08 -28.09 16.61
N VAL A 212 -7.15 -28.91 16.11
CA VAL A 212 -6.17 -28.53 15.10
C VAL A 212 -6.13 -29.63 14.05
N PHE A 213 -6.17 -29.24 12.79
CA PHE A 213 -6.18 -30.13 11.63
C PHE A 213 -5.08 -29.68 10.67
N HIS A 214 -4.06 -30.51 10.41
CA HIS A 214 -3.15 -30.29 9.28
C HIS A 214 -3.87 -30.78 8.02
N TYR A 215 -4.20 -29.85 7.12
CA TYR A 215 -5.20 -30.11 6.08
C TYR A 215 -4.66 -30.87 4.85
N GLU A 216 -3.34 -30.93 4.68
CA GLU A 216 -2.69 -31.71 3.62
C GLU A 216 -2.51 -33.18 4.00
N THR A 217 -2.11 -33.46 5.25
CA THR A 217 -1.89 -34.82 5.77
C THR A 217 -3.16 -35.48 6.33
N GLY A 218 -4.15 -34.66 6.73
CA GLY A 218 -5.32 -35.12 7.45
C GLY A 218 -5.09 -35.42 8.94
N GLU A 219 -3.92 -35.08 9.50
CA GLU A 219 -3.66 -35.25 10.92
C GLU A 219 -4.52 -34.31 11.77
N GLU A 220 -5.38 -34.87 12.64
CA GLU A 220 -6.16 -34.11 13.61
C GLU A 220 -5.63 -34.26 15.04
N GLY A 221 -5.92 -33.28 15.88
CA GLY A 221 -5.76 -33.37 17.32
C GLY A 221 -6.64 -32.37 18.07
N SER A 222 -6.79 -32.56 19.38
CA SER A 222 -7.46 -31.58 20.22
C SER A 222 -6.99 -31.61 21.66
N PHE A 223 -7.21 -30.49 22.35
CA PHE A 223 -6.97 -30.34 23.77
C PHE A 223 -8.04 -29.46 24.41
N ARG A 224 -8.23 -29.63 25.72
CA ARG A 224 -9.23 -28.87 26.48
C ARG A 224 -8.62 -27.57 27.01
N LEU A 225 -9.34 -26.47 26.82
CA LEU A 225 -9.02 -25.15 27.34
C LEU A 225 -9.64 -24.95 28.74
N PRO A 226 -9.04 -24.14 29.62
CA PRO A 226 -9.62 -23.80 30.91
C PRO A 226 -10.83 -22.86 30.80
N CYS A 227 -10.87 -22.01 29.78
CA CYS A 227 -11.98 -21.10 29.46
C CYS A 227 -11.99 -20.78 27.96
N GLN A 228 -12.96 -19.97 27.51
CA GLN A 228 -12.96 -19.44 26.15
C GLN A 228 -11.76 -18.48 25.94
N PRO A 229 -11.01 -18.57 24.83
CA PRO A 229 -9.87 -17.70 24.56
C PRO A 229 -10.30 -16.33 24.01
N HIS A 230 -9.53 -15.30 24.30
CA HIS A 230 -9.69 -13.94 23.76
C HIS A 230 -9.13 -13.84 22.34
N SER A 231 -7.94 -14.41 22.10
CA SER A 231 -7.29 -14.47 20.78
C SER A 231 -6.68 -15.86 20.53
N LEU A 232 -6.50 -16.17 19.25
CA LEU A 232 -6.05 -17.45 18.70
C LEU A 232 -5.15 -17.11 17.50
N VAL A 233 -3.96 -17.70 17.45
CA VAL A 233 -3.08 -17.69 16.27
C VAL A 233 -2.53 -19.09 16.02
N VAL A 234 -2.19 -19.38 14.77
CA VAL A 234 -1.57 -20.62 14.30
C VAL A 234 -0.48 -20.26 13.27
N ASP A 235 0.65 -20.95 13.31
CA ASP A 235 1.77 -20.81 12.37
C ASP A 235 2.41 -22.19 12.18
N GLU A 236 2.48 -22.64 10.93
CA GLU A 236 2.60 -24.06 10.57
C GLU A 236 1.64 -24.92 11.44
N ASP A 237 2.15 -25.96 12.09
CA ASP A 237 1.43 -26.92 12.94
C ASP A 237 1.26 -26.48 14.42
N ALA A 238 1.76 -25.30 14.79
CA ALA A 238 1.74 -24.78 16.15
C ALA A 238 0.61 -23.76 16.37
N VAL A 239 0.00 -23.77 17.55
CA VAL A 239 -1.10 -22.87 17.96
C VAL A 239 -0.76 -22.15 19.25
N ALA A 240 -1.15 -20.87 19.36
CA ALA A 240 -1.11 -20.11 20.61
C ALA A 240 -2.48 -19.45 20.89
N LEU A 241 -2.96 -19.59 22.13
CA LEU A 241 -4.23 -19.05 22.60
C LEU A 241 -4.04 -18.17 23.84
N HIS A 242 -4.60 -16.97 23.81
CA HIS A 242 -4.76 -16.13 25.00
C HIS A 242 -6.03 -16.54 25.74
N VAL A 243 -5.89 -17.12 26.94
CA VAL A 243 -7.01 -17.49 27.82
C VAL A 243 -6.94 -16.72 29.14
N GLY A 244 -8.10 -16.27 29.62
CA GLY A 244 -8.24 -15.47 30.84
C GLY A 244 -7.78 -14.02 30.71
N THR A 245 -8.32 -13.16 31.58
CA THR A 245 -8.00 -11.72 31.60
C THR A 245 -6.96 -11.34 32.65
N ARG A 246 -6.98 -11.99 33.83
CA ARG A 246 -6.05 -11.72 34.94
C ARG A 246 -5.82 -13.02 35.78
N PRO A 247 -4.60 -13.58 35.85
CA PRO A 247 -3.45 -13.27 34.98
C PRO A 247 -3.76 -13.64 33.51
N THR A 248 -3.11 -12.96 32.57
CA THR A 248 -3.12 -13.37 31.16
C THR A 248 -2.36 -14.68 31.05
N THR A 249 -3.02 -15.73 30.55
CA THR A 249 -2.40 -17.05 30.38
C THR A 249 -2.37 -17.38 28.90
N ILE A 250 -1.16 -17.60 28.36
CA ILE A 250 -1.02 -18.04 26.97
C ILE A 250 -0.77 -19.54 26.98
N ILE A 251 -1.64 -20.30 26.31
CA ILE A 251 -1.44 -21.73 26.07
C ILE A 251 -0.88 -21.88 24.66
N THR A 252 0.33 -22.42 24.55
CA THR A 252 0.87 -22.89 23.26
C THR A 252 0.71 -24.40 23.16
N TRP A 253 0.32 -24.90 22.00
CA TRP A 253 0.24 -26.33 21.71
C TRP A 253 0.78 -26.60 20.31
N ASP A 254 1.33 -27.79 20.09
CA ASP A 254 1.97 -28.20 18.85
C ASP A 254 1.36 -29.53 18.37
N LEU A 255 0.91 -29.58 17.12
CA LEU A 255 0.26 -30.77 16.55
C LEU A 255 1.21 -31.96 16.47
N GLN A 256 2.51 -31.76 16.26
CA GLN A 256 3.44 -32.88 16.08
C GLN A 256 3.81 -33.54 17.42
N SER A 257 4.28 -32.77 18.41
CA SER A 257 4.61 -33.31 19.74
C SER A 257 3.40 -33.52 20.66
N ARG A 258 2.22 -32.99 20.30
CA ARG A 258 0.98 -32.99 21.13
C ARG A 258 1.13 -32.28 22.48
N HIS A 259 2.25 -31.59 22.73
CA HIS A 259 2.56 -30.97 24.01
C HIS A 259 1.93 -29.58 24.17
N ALA A 260 1.11 -29.41 25.20
CA ALA A 260 0.70 -28.10 25.70
C ALA A 260 1.79 -27.49 26.59
N ARG A 261 1.94 -26.17 26.55
CA ARG A 261 2.77 -25.37 27.47
C ARG A 261 1.98 -24.15 27.92
N GLU A 262 2.15 -23.77 29.17
CA GLU A 262 1.47 -22.62 29.78
C GLU A 262 2.47 -21.50 30.04
N ILE A 263 2.16 -20.29 29.57
CA ILE A 263 2.93 -19.07 29.80
C ILE A 263 2.06 -18.11 30.60
N LYS A 264 2.34 -17.98 31.89
CA LYS A 264 1.72 -16.96 32.74
C LYS A 264 2.35 -15.61 32.44
N ASN A 265 1.53 -14.62 32.17
CA ASN A 265 1.95 -13.25 31.90
C ASN A 265 1.14 -12.27 32.76
N ASP A 266 1.85 -11.43 33.50
CA ASP A 266 1.24 -10.42 34.38
C ASP A 266 0.76 -9.17 33.61
N SER A 267 1.06 -9.09 32.30
CA SER A 267 0.52 -8.07 31.40
C SER A 267 -0.97 -8.30 31.12
N SER A 268 -1.78 -7.27 31.33
CA SER A 268 -3.21 -7.28 31.03
C SER A 268 -3.52 -6.87 29.59
N SER A 269 -2.63 -6.08 28.98
CA SER A 269 -2.87 -5.41 27.70
C SER A 269 -2.02 -6.05 26.59
N LEU A 270 -2.26 -7.35 26.38
CA LEU A 270 -1.76 -8.09 25.22
C LEU A 270 -2.43 -7.55 23.96
N LEU A 271 -1.65 -6.96 23.06
CA LEU A 271 -2.10 -6.43 21.78
C LEU A 271 -2.13 -7.53 20.72
N HIS A 272 -1.10 -8.38 20.69
CA HIS A 272 -0.89 -9.34 19.62
C HIS A 272 0.02 -10.50 20.02
N MET A 273 -0.07 -11.60 19.26
CA MET A 273 0.78 -12.78 19.40
C MET A 273 1.37 -13.12 18.03
N PHE A 274 2.67 -12.93 17.85
CA PHE A 274 3.38 -13.55 16.72
C PHE A 274 3.84 -14.94 17.13
N LEU A 275 3.38 -15.96 16.42
CA LEU A 275 3.89 -17.32 16.57
C LEU A 275 4.81 -17.64 15.39
N ASP A 276 5.91 -18.31 15.69
CA ASP A 276 6.75 -19.00 14.73
C ASP A 276 6.82 -20.48 15.10
N GLY A 277 6.15 -21.33 14.33
CA GLY A 277 6.15 -22.78 14.54
C GLY A 277 7.49 -23.42 14.25
N LYS A 278 8.24 -22.88 13.26
CA LYS A 278 9.50 -23.43 12.72
C LYS A 278 10.70 -23.16 13.63
N ASP A 279 10.84 -21.93 14.13
CA ASP A 279 11.83 -21.55 15.15
C ASP A 279 11.43 -22.07 16.56
N ALA A 280 10.17 -22.49 16.71
CA ALA A 280 9.48 -22.74 17.97
C ALA A 280 9.59 -21.52 18.90
N SER A 281 9.14 -20.35 18.44
CA SER A 281 9.19 -19.11 19.22
C SER A 281 7.89 -18.30 19.17
N LEU A 282 7.62 -17.54 20.23
CA LEU A 282 6.39 -16.76 20.40
C LEU A 282 6.76 -15.36 20.87
N VAL A 283 6.35 -14.32 20.15
CA VAL A 283 6.51 -12.93 20.58
C VAL A 283 5.15 -12.36 20.96
N LEU A 284 4.98 -12.09 22.25
CA LEU A 284 3.80 -11.42 22.79
C LEU A 284 4.03 -9.91 22.74
N VAL A 285 3.13 -9.17 22.09
CA VAL A 285 3.18 -7.71 21.98
C VAL A 285 2.24 -7.11 23.02
N HIS A 286 2.72 -6.19 23.85
CA HIS A 286 1.99 -5.58 24.96
C HIS A 286 1.95 -4.06 24.85
N GLY A 287 0.88 -3.44 25.36
CA GLY A 287 0.92 -2.03 25.76
C GLY A 287 1.90 -1.82 26.92
N ALA A 288 2.64 -0.71 26.89
CA ALA A 288 3.69 -0.40 27.85
C ALA A 288 3.48 0.94 28.56
N ASP A 289 3.90 1.03 29.82
CA ASP A 289 4.02 2.30 30.55
C ASP A 289 5.26 3.09 30.11
N ALA A 290 5.48 4.28 30.70
CA ALA A 290 6.55 5.20 30.28
C ALA A 290 7.97 4.61 30.42
N ASP A 291 8.17 3.67 31.34
CA ASP A 291 9.44 2.95 31.55
C ASP A 291 9.58 1.75 30.58
N GLY A 292 8.64 1.58 29.66
CA GLY A 292 8.57 0.48 28.71
C GLY A 292 8.17 -0.85 29.38
N THR A 293 7.59 -0.86 30.58
CA THR A 293 7.18 -2.10 31.25
C THR A 293 5.82 -2.56 30.72
N PRO A 294 5.63 -3.87 30.39
CA PRO A 294 4.33 -4.40 30.00
C PRO A 294 3.27 -4.09 31.05
N MET A 295 2.16 -3.50 30.64
CA MET A 295 1.19 -2.94 31.58
C MET A 295 0.43 -4.03 32.33
N ASN A 296 0.62 -4.07 33.65
CA ASN A 296 -0.18 -4.85 34.58
C ASN A 296 -1.31 -3.97 35.13
N ASP A 297 -2.48 -4.03 34.48
CA ASP A 297 -3.70 -3.46 35.02
C ASP A 297 -4.23 -4.29 36.18
N LYS A 298 -3.85 -3.89 37.40
CA LYS A 298 -4.25 -4.44 38.70
C LYS A 298 -5.72 -4.16 39.06
N GLY A 299 -6.64 -4.37 38.12
CA GLY A 299 -8.09 -4.26 38.34
C GLY A 299 -8.67 -2.86 38.19
N LYS A 300 -7.98 -1.91 37.52
CA LYS A 300 -8.53 -0.57 37.28
C LYS A 300 -9.59 -0.62 36.18
N THR A 301 -10.56 0.27 36.30
CA THR A 301 -11.61 0.49 35.29
C THR A 301 -11.86 2.00 35.19
N PRO A 302 -11.58 2.66 34.05
CA PRO A 302 -11.01 2.08 32.82
C PRO A 302 -9.60 1.51 33.01
N PRO A 303 -9.15 0.59 32.13
CA PRO A 303 -7.75 0.21 32.05
C PRO A 303 -6.88 1.45 31.72
N PRO A 304 -5.65 1.54 32.24
CA PRO A 304 -4.81 2.72 32.04
C PRO A 304 -4.40 2.94 30.57
N ASN A 305 -4.13 4.19 30.23
CA ASN A 305 -3.58 4.58 28.93
C ASN A 305 -2.11 4.13 28.81
N PHE A 306 -1.66 3.86 27.58
CA PHE A 306 -0.32 3.33 27.31
C PHE A 306 0.62 4.38 26.70
N SER A 307 1.90 4.34 27.11
CA SER A 307 2.98 5.18 26.58
C SER A 307 3.73 4.54 25.43
N GLY A 308 3.51 3.25 25.12
CA GLY A 308 4.22 2.57 24.04
C GLY A 308 3.77 1.13 23.83
N ALA A 309 4.55 0.37 23.06
CA ALA A 309 4.42 -1.08 22.98
C ALA A 309 5.77 -1.80 23.04
N VAL A 310 5.76 -2.98 23.63
CA VAL A 310 6.94 -3.85 23.79
C VAL A 310 6.61 -5.30 23.48
N GLY A 311 7.55 -5.98 22.82
CA GLY A 311 7.55 -7.42 22.61
C GLY A 311 8.26 -8.15 23.75
N THR A 312 7.78 -9.34 24.09
CA THR A 312 8.50 -10.32 24.93
C THR A 312 8.58 -11.64 24.16
N ARG A 313 9.78 -12.10 23.81
CA ARG A 313 10.01 -13.32 23.03
C ARG A 313 10.23 -14.52 23.95
N TYR A 314 9.53 -15.61 23.66
CA TYR A 314 9.67 -16.90 24.33
C TYR A 314 10.13 -17.96 23.34
N LEU A 315 11.07 -18.82 23.75
CA LEU A 315 11.42 -20.06 23.07
C LEU A 315 10.58 -21.20 23.64
N LEU A 316 9.85 -21.91 22.79
CA LEU A 316 8.92 -22.99 23.13
C LEU A 316 9.62 -24.37 23.17
N ARG A 317 10.91 -24.39 23.51
CA ARG A 317 11.77 -25.58 23.46
C ARG A 317 11.64 -26.40 24.75
N GLY A 318 11.46 -27.71 24.62
CA GLY A 318 11.21 -28.60 25.77
C GLY A 318 9.80 -28.45 26.34
N ALA A 319 9.64 -28.68 27.65
CA ALA A 319 8.35 -28.68 28.35
C ALA A 319 7.92 -27.29 28.88
N THR A 320 8.87 -26.37 29.07
CA THR A 320 8.63 -25.03 29.63
C THR A 320 9.09 -23.97 28.64
N ALA A 321 8.24 -22.99 28.34
CA ALA A 321 8.67 -21.85 27.53
C ALA A 321 9.70 -21.00 28.31
N VAL A 322 10.77 -20.58 27.62
CA VAL A 322 11.85 -19.77 28.20
C VAL A 322 11.78 -18.35 27.62
N LEU A 323 11.66 -17.33 28.48
CA LEU A 323 11.78 -15.93 28.05
C LEU A 323 13.22 -15.69 27.54
N GLN A 324 13.33 -15.29 26.27
CA GLN A 324 14.60 -15.05 25.59
C GLN A 324 15.01 -13.58 25.65
N ASP A 325 14.10 -12.67 25.25
CA ASP A 325 14.38 -11.25 25.12
C ASP A 325 13.13 -10.38 25.29
N LYS A 326 13.36 -9.07 25.42
CA LYS A 326 12.35 -8.01 25.44
C LYS A 326 12.72 -6.99 24.37
N ILE A 327 11.82 -6.76 23.42
CA ILE A 327 12.01 -5.86 22.28
C ILE A 327 11.19 -4.60 22.56
N THR A 328 11.81 -3.42 22.63
CA THR A 328 11.04 -2.17 22.65
C THR A 328 10.63 -1.86 21.22
N TYR A 329 9.33 -1.85 20.94
CA TYR A 329 8.82 -1.53 19.61
C TYR A 329 8.74 -0.02 19.42
N PHE A 330 7.96 0.67 20.27
CA PHE A 330 7.95 2.13 20.32
C PHE A 330 7.66 2.62 21.73
N MET A 331 8.20 3.79 22.05
CA MET A 331 7.78 4.60 23.19
C MET A 331 7.42 5.99 22.68
N LEU A 332 6.34 6.56 23.20
CA LEU A 332 6.07 7.99 23.12
C LEU A 332 6.99 8.74 24.10
N PRO A 333 7.40 9.98 23.78
CA PRO A 333 8.03 10.88 24.73
C PRO A 333 7.21 11.04 26.02
N PRO A 334 7.83 11.23 27.21
CA PRO A 334 7.11 11.36 28.48
C PRO A 334 6.15 12.55 28.57
N ASP A 335 6.32 13.55 27.71
CA ASP A 335 5.50 14.75 27.56
C ASP A 335 4.32 14.58 26.58
N GLU A 336 4.28 13.48 25.81
CA GLU A 336 3.16 13.20 24.91
C GLU A 336 1.98 12.50 25.62
N PRO A 337 0.73 12.80 25.22
CA PRO A 337 -0.45 12.19 25.84
C PRO A 337 -0.49 10.69 25.54
N GLN A 338 -0.56 9.89 26.61
CA GLN A 338 -0.72 8.45 26.56
C GLN A 338 -1.96 8.04 25.76
N ILE A 339 -1.83 6.95 25.02
CA ILE A 339 -2.86 6.47 24.09
C ILE A 339 -3.99 5.79 24.88
N PRO A 340 -5.27 6.17 24.67
CA PRO A 340 -6.40 5.52 25.33
C PRO A 340 -6.56 4.06 24.89
N HIS A 341 -6.79 3.16 25.86
CA HIS A 341 -6.92 1.73 25.63
C HIS A 341 -8.18 1.35 24.81
N ASP A 342 -9.25 2.13 24.92
CA ASP A 342 -10.49 1.98 24.14
C ASP A 342 -10.33 2.42 22.68
N CYS A 343 -9.44 3.39 22.43
CA CYS A 343 -9.12 3.89 21.09
C CYS A 343 -8.17 2.99 20.30
N MET A 344 -7.71 1.86 20.84
CA MET A 344 -6.73 0.97 20.18
C MET A 344 -7.39 -0.27 19.56
N LYS A 345 -6.98 -0.65 18.35
CA LYS A 345 -7.28 -1.97 17.77
C LYS A 345 -6.05 -2.56 17.11
N ALA A 346 -5.73 -3.81 17.47
CA ALA A 346 -4.65 -4.57 16.86
C ALA A 346 -5.23 -5.62 15.90
N PHE A 347 -4.79 -5.59 14.64
CA PHE A 347 -5.18 -6.53 13.59
C PHE A 347 -3.97 -7.37 13.17
N ASN A 348 -4.23 -8.62 12.76
CA ASN A 348 -3.20 -9.51 12.21
C ASN A 348 -3.19 -9.42 10.69
N THR A 349 -2.03 -9.17 10.08
CA THR A 349 -1.82 -9.32 8.63
C THR A 349 -0.49 -10.03 8.42
N TYR A 350 -0.54 -11.34 8.10
CA TYR A 350 0.58 -12.24 7.79
C TYR A 350 1.99 -11.73 8.16
N GLY A 351 2.45 -12.05 9.38
CA GLY A 351 3.76 -11.62 9.86
C GLY A 351 3.85 -10.16 10.33
N ARG A 352 2.73 -9.44 10.43
CA ARG A 352 2.65 -8.05 10.89
C ARG A 352 1.45 -7.85 11.81
N CYS A 353 1.63 -6.98 12.79
CA CYS A 353 0.59 -6.48 13.67
C CYS A 353 0.33 -5.02 13.33
N VAL A 354 -0.90 -4.73 12.92
CA VAL A 354 -1.34 -3.37 12.60
C VAL A 354 -2.12 -2.83 13.78
N VAL A 355 -1.52 -1.91 14.54
CA VAL A 355 -2.15 -1.25 15.69
C VAL A 355 -2.67 0.11 15.24
N THR A 356 -3.99 0.25 15.08
CA THR A 356 -4.61 1.58 14.98
C THR A 356 -4.77 2.17 16.37
N TYR A 357 -4.59 3.49 16.49
CA TYR A 357 -5.00 4.23 17.68
C TYR A 357 -5.49 5.65 17.39
N GLY A 358 -6.56 6.06 18.07
CA GLY A 358 -7.08 7.44 18.02
C GLY A 358 -6.48 8.34 19.09
N ARG A 359 -5.96 9.51 18.71
CA ARG A 359 -5.68 10.64 19.62
C ARG A 359 -6.76 11.69 19.44
N ARG A 360 -7.42 12.11 20.52
CA ARG A 360 -8.34 13.25 20.51
C ARG A 360 -7.58 14.53 20.17
N VAL A 361 -8.03 15.26 19.17
CA VAL A 361 -7.61 16.64 18.93
C VAL A 361 -8.36 17.50 19.94
N GLY A 362 -7.65 18.05 20.93
CA GLY A 362 -8.22 19.07 21.79
C GLY A 362 -8.31 20.39 21.02
N HIS A 363 -9.53 20.88 20.77
CA HIS A 363 -9.73 22.28 20.38
C HIS A 363 -9.38 23.18 21.57
N GLN A 364 -8.12 23.62 21.66
CA GLN A 364 -7.64 24.39 22.82
C GLN A 364 -8.05 25.88 22.81
N ASP A 365 -8.43 26.45 21.67
CA ASP A 365 -8.58 27.90 21.48
C ASP A 365 -9.95 28.40 20.98
N VAL A 366 -11.00 27.56 20.98
CA VAL A 366 -12.37 28.00 20.64
C VAL A 366 -13.25 27.96 21.89
N GLY A 367 -13.57 29.14 22.43
CA GLY A 367 -14.23 29.32 23.74
C GLY A 367 -15.71 28.95 23.82
N ASN A 368 -16.17 27.92 23.11
CA ASN A 368 -17.53 27.38 23.22
C ASN A 368 -17.47 25.88 23.60
N PRO A 369 -17.60 25.54 24.89
CA PRO A 369 -17.50 24.15 25.35
C PRO A 369 -18.83 23.43 25.18
N ASP A 370 -19.12 22.93 23.97
CA ASP A 370 -20.12 21.88 23.81
C ASP A 370 -19.47 20.52 24.10
N PRO A 371 -19.82 19.82 25.20
CA PRO A 371 -19.22 18.54 25.55
C PRO A 371 -19.69 17.36 24.67
N TRP A 372 -20.56 17.61 23.68
CA TRP A 372 -21.16 16.58 22.81
C TRP A 372 -20.81 16.72 21.32
N GLU A 373 -20.04 17.72 20.90
CA GLU A 373 -19.43 17.66 19.57
C GLU A 373 -18.52 16.44 19.47
N TYR A 374 -18.68 15.65 18.40
CA TYR A 374 -17.94 14.40 18.17
C TYR A 374 -16.47 14.71 17.84
N GLY A 375 -15.70 15.03 18.88
CA GLY A 375 -14.36 15.61 18.75
C GLY A 375 -13.46 14.82 17.80
N GLU A 376 -12.78 15.54 16.91
CA GLU A 376 -11.96 14.94 15.86
C GLU A 376 -10.87 14.03 16.48
N HIS A 377 -10.95 12.73 16.20
CA HIS A 377 -9.89 11.79 16.55
C HIS A 377 -8.94 11.68 15.34
N ARG A 378 -7.69 12.12 15.50
CA ARG A 378 -6.63 11.77 14.55
C ARG A 378 -6.26 10.32 14.80
N TRP A 379 -6.54 9.48 13.81
CA TRP A 379 -6.19 8.06 13.84
C TRP A 379 -4.79 7.86 13.29
N TYR A 380 -3.97 7.18 14.07
CA TYR A 380 -2.61 6.77 13.72
C TYR A 380 -2.62 5.28 13.41
N LEU A 381 -1.81 4.89 12.43
CA LEU A 381 -1.54 3.50 12.11
C LEU A 381 -0.10 3.19 12.51
N LEU A 382 0.11 2.15 13.30
CA LEU A 382 1.42 1.61 13.59
C LEU A 382 1.52 0.21 13.01
N VAL A 383 2.60 -0.07 12.26
CA VAL A 383 2.89 -1.41 11.75
C VAL A 383 4.08 -1.97 12.51
N ILE A 384 3.81 -2.96 13.36
CA ILE A 384 4.82 -3.76 14.06
C ILE A 384 5.08 -5.00 13.21
N VAL A 385 6.30 -5.17 12.70
CA VAL A 385 6.67 -6.36 11.92
C VAL A 385 7.13 -7.48 12.87
N HIS A 386 6.77 -8.72 12.58
CA HIS A 386 7.23 -9.89 13.33
C HIS A 386 8.77 -9.96 13.29
N PRO A 387 9.46 -10.12 14.43
CA PRO A 387 10.93 -10.13 14.49
C PRO A 387 11.67 -11.17 13.62
N LYS A 388 10.98 -12.13 12.99
CA LYS A 388 11.60 -13.06 12.03
C LYS A 388 11.96 -12.42 10.69
N TYR A 389 11.30 -11.32 10.33
CA TYR A 389 11.59 -10.51 9.14
C TYR A 389 12.48 -9.31 9.43
N GLN A 390 12.95 -9.11 10.67
CA GLN A 390 13.90 -8.03 10.97
C GLN A 390 15.33 -8.47 10.58
N PRO A 391 16.06 -7.71 9.73
CA PRO A 391 17.38 -8.12 9.24
C PRO A 391 18.44 -8.08 10.36
N GLN A 392 18.79 -9.27 10.87
CA GLN A 392 19.58 -9.44 12.11
C GLN A 392 21.04 -8.94 12.05
N HIS A 393 21.54 -8.50 10.88
CA HIS A 393 22.98 -8.34 10.64
C HIS A 393 23.43 -7.02 9.98
N HIS A 394 22.63 -5.96 10.03
CA HIS A 394 23.03 -4.65 9.51
C HIS A 394 23.09 -3.56 10.59
N HIS A 395 24.23 -3.47 11.30
CA HIS A 395 24.59 -2.34 12.17
C HIS A 395 24.67 -0.96 11.45
N HIS A 396 24.37 -0.90 10.14
CA HIS A 396 24.37 0.32 9.33
C HIS A 396 23.05 0.58 8.58
N SER A 397 22.05 -0.30 8.66
CA SER A 397 20.72 -0.01 8.12
C SER A 397 20.01 1.01 9.02
N LYS A 398 19.81 2.24 8.52
CA LYS A 398 19.22 3.36 9.28
C LYS A 398 17.71 3.22 9.57
N ILE A 399 17.08 2.13 9.15
CA ILE A 399 15.65 1.89 9.33
C ILE A 399 15.45 1.31 10.74
N PRO A 400 14.74 2.00 11.65
CA PRO A 400 14.48 1.47 12.99
C PRO A 400 13.56 0.23 12.92
N PRO A 401 13.63 -0.69 13.91
CA PRO A 401 12.82 -1.91 13.93
C PRO A 401 11.31 -1.68 14.00
N VAL A 402 10.87 -0.43 14.18
CA VAL A 402 9.49 0.04 14.06
C VAL A 402 9.45 1.38 13.34
N VAL A 403 8.60 1.46 12.32
CA VAL A 403 8.30 2.71 11.61
C VAL A 403 7.26 3.49 12.40
N ILE A 404 7.72 4.41 13.25
CA ILE A 404 6.86 5.38 13.94
C ILE A 404 6.59 6.55 12.96
N TYR A 405 5.47 6.50 12.24
CA TYR A 405 5.11 7.51 11.24
C TYR A 405 4.92 8.90 11.87
N ARG A 406 5.77 9.87 11.49
CA ARG A 406 5.73 11.29 11.91
C ARG A 406 6.15 12.21 10.76
N ASP A 407 5.61 13.43 10.70
CA ASP A 407 5.37 14.16 9.44
C ASP A 407 6.14 15.50 9.26
N PRO A 408 6.71 15.76 8.06
CA PRO A 408 7.16 17.12 7.68
C PRO A 408 7.16 17.48 6.15
N ILE A 409 6.74 18.63 5.59
CA ILE A 409 5.89 19.77 6.02
C ILE A 409 5.05 20.26 4.76
N PRO A 410 4.91 21.53 4.23
CA PRO A 410 3.71 21.93 3.44
C PRO A 410 3.91 22.46 1.99
N GLN A 411 2.80 22.93 1.36
CA GLN A 411 2.59 23.57 0.03
C GLN A 411 2.34 22.56 -1.12
N LEU A 412 1.13 22.36 -1.65
CA LEU A 412 0.14 23.35 -2.16
C LEU A 412 -1.33 22.95 -1.83
N MET A 413 -2.35 23.53 -2.49
CA MET A 413 -3.81 23.33 -2.29
C MET A 413 -4.41 23.95 -1.00
N LYS A 414 -5.75 24.12 -1.00
CA LYS A 414 -6.54 24.95 -0.05
C LYS A 414 -7.63 24.23 0.76
N ALA A 415 -7.80 22.92 0.58
CA ALA A 415 -8.48 22.04 1.52
C ALA A 415 -7.58 20.81 1.66
N ARG A 416 -7.04 20.55 2.86
CA ARG A 416 -5.95 19.58 3.04
C ARG A 416 -6.21 18.62 4.20
N PRO A 417 -5.98 17.32 3.99
CA PRO A 417 -5.19 16.54 4.93
C PRO A 417 -3.71 16.91 4.77
N ASP A 418 -3.07 17.44 5.82
CA ASP A 418 -1.60 17.49 5.87
C ASP A 418 -1.09 16.09 6.28
N THR A 419 -0.53 15.34 5.32
CA THR A 419 0.36 14.19 5.57
C THR A 419 1.24 13.91 4.35
N LEU A 420 2.55 13.80 4.54
CA LEU A 420 3.54 13.28 3.60
C LEU A 420 3.58 11.73 3.57
N VAL A 421 2.73 11.09 4.37
CA VAL A 421 2.96 9.77 4.99
C VAL A 421 2.98 8.58 4.03
N ALA A 422 2.19 8.57 2.94
CA ALA A 422 2.18 7.42 2.03
C ALA A 422 3.42 7.32 1.12
N SER A 423 4.37 8.25 1.23
CA SER A 423 5.64 8.20 0.49
C SER A 423 6.64 7.17 1.03
N GLN A 424 6.50 6.73 2.29
CA GLN A 424 7.55 5.97 3.00
C GLN A 424 7.16 4.54 3.39
N CYS A 425 5.97 4.04 3.00
CA CYS A 425 5.60 2.63 3.17
C CYS A 425 4.69 2.13 2.04
N PRO A 426 4.98 0.97 1.42
CA PRO A 426 4.17 0.40 0.33
C PRO A 426 2.83 -0.19 0.80
N ASP A 427 2.78 -0.63 2.06
CA ASP A 427 1.84 -1.68 2.51
C ASP A 427 0.75 -1.15 3.45
N VAL A 428 0.47 0.16 3.39
CA VAL A 428 -0.52 0.85 4.23
C VAL A 428 -1.75 1.21 3.42
N ILE A 429 -2.90 0.66 3.81
CA ILE A 429 -4.22 1.12 3.36
C ILE A 429 -4.89 1.91 4.47
N HIS A 430 -5.11 3.20 4.19
CA HIS A 430 -5.92 4.07 5.03
C HIS A 430 -7.40 3.86 4.67
N TYR A 431 -8.23 3.49 5.64
CA TYR A 431 -9.69 3.51 5.52
C TYR A 431 -10.25 4.67 6.34
N TYR A 432 -11.19 5.42 5.78
CA TYR A 432 -11.88 6.49 6.51
C TYR A 432 -13.26 6.00 6.97
N TYR A 433 -13.51 6.04 8.28
CA TYR A 433 -14.81 5.71 8.86
C TYR A 433 -15.52 6.99 9.31
N SER A 434 -16.43 7.49 8.48
CA SER A 434 -17.46 8.42 8.93
C SER A 434 -18.62 7.63 9.52
N SER A 435 -19.12 8.04 10.68
CA SER A 435 -20.32 7.45 11.30
C SER A 435 -21.63 7.97 10.72
N SER A 436 -21.60 9.01 9.87
CA SER A 436 -22.80 9.72 9.41
C SER A 436 -23.20 9.43 7.96
N GLU A 437 -22.27 9.40 7.00
CA GLU A 437 -22.60 9.26 5.57
C GLU A 437 -21.63 8.38 4.78
N LYS A 438 -22.20 7.62 3.83
CA LYS A 438 -21.63 6.84 2.71
C LYS A 438 -20.16 6.38 2.82
N PHE A 439 -19.98 5.06 2.96
CA PHE A 439 -18.70 4.38 2.80
C PHE A 439 -18.11 4.58 1.39
N ASN A 440 -17.08 5.44 1.29
CA ASN A 440 -16.22 5.53 0.11
C ASN A 440 -14.88 4.85 0.42
N TYR A 441 -14.66 3.64 -0.09
CA TYR A 441 -13.36 2.94 0.01
C TYR A 441 -12.33 3.53 -0.96
N ALA A 442 -11.96 4.78 -0.72
CA ALA A 442 -10.84 5.42 -1.41
C ALA A 442 -9.52 4.81 -0.92
N VAL A 443 -8.88 3.95 -1.74
CA VAL A 443 -7.49 3.55 -1.54
C VAL A 443 -6.61 4.77 -1.77
N ALA A 444 -6.33 5.49 -0.68
CA ALA A 444 -5.75 6.83 -0.70
C ALA A 444 -4.23 6.81 -0.96
N ASN A 445 -3.85 6.87 -2.23
CA ASN A 445 -2.48 7.07 -2.67
C ASN A 445 -2.08 8.55 -2.56
N TYR A 446 -1.30 8.91 -1.53
CA TYR A 446 -0.65 10.22 -1.49
C TYR A 446 0.61 10.20 -2.36
N LEU A 447 0.49 10.70 -3.60
CA LEU A 447 1.34 11.77 -4.16
C LEU A 447 1.16 11.94 -5.66
N THR A 448 0.94 10.85 -6.42
CA THR A 448 0.83 10.92 -7.89
C THR A 448 -0.24 10.03 -8.53
N ALA A 449 -1.10 9.38 -7.76
CA ALA A 449 -2.32 8.83 -8.33
C ALA A 449 -3.25 9.99 -8.72
N THR A 450 -3.46 10.17 -10.02
CA THR A 450 -4.72 10.77 -10.48
C THR A 450 -5.84 9.88 -9.95
N TYR A 451 -6.76 10.48 -9.19
CA TYR A 451 -8.04 9.87 -8.88
C TYR A 451 -8.77 9.65 -10.21
N ALA A 452 -8.58 8.46 -10.78
CA ALA A 452 -9.52 7.91 -11.74
C ALA A 452 -10.75 7.46 -10.93
N SER A 453 -11.48 8.44 -10.38
CA SER A 453 -12.80 8.20 -9.82
C SER A 453 -13.59 7.41 -10.85
N SER A 454 -13.51 7.82 -12.12
CA SER A 454 -14.06 7.11 -13.28
C SER A 454 -13.84 5.59 -13.26
N GLU A 455 -12.68 5.03 -12.89
CA GLU A 455 -12.51 3.57 -12.93
C GLU A 455 -13.08 2.86 -11.69
N ILE A 456 -13.27 3.57 -10.56
CA ILE A 456 -14.04 3.07 -9.40
C ILE A 456 -15.53 3.26 -9.66
N ASP A 457 -15.93 4.44 -10.15
CA ASP A 457 -17.27 4.81 -10.57
C ASP A 457 -17.77 3.88 -11.69
N ASP A 458 -16.98 3.55 -12.70
CA ASP A 458 -17.31 2.58 -13.77
C ASP A 458 -17.55 1.17 -13.18
N ILE A 459 -16.76 0.77 -12.17
CA ILE A 459 -16.94 -0.51 -11.45
C ILE A 459 -18.19 -0.48 -10.55
N SER A 460 -18.55 0.67 -9.96
CA SER A 460 -19.72 0.86 -9.10
C SER A 460 -21.02 1.15 -9.87
N ASN A 461 -20.92 1.62 -11.12
CA ASN A 461 -22.05 1.92 -12.00
C ASN A 461 -22.33 0.80 -13.02
N ASP A 462 -21.51 -0.27 -13.08
CA ASP A 462 -21.80 -1.42 -13.94
C ASP A 462 -22.99 -2.20 -13.37
N ASN A 463 -24.17 -1.97 -13.96
CA ASN A 463 -25.46 -2.32 -13.37
C ASN A 463 -25.71 -3.82 -13.15
N GLU A 464 -24.88 -4.72 -13.72
CA GLU A 464 -24.90 -6.15 -13.36
C GLU A 464 -24.41 -6.45 -11.94
N PHE A 465 -23.69 -5.52 -11.30
CA PHE A 465 -23.33 -5.57 -9.88
C PHE A 465 -24.31 -4.82 -8.95
N VAL A 466 -25.46 -4.36 -9.46
CA VAL A 466 -26.58 -3.87 -8.63
C VAL A 466 -27.28 -5.06 -7.96
N MET A 467 -26.61 -5.59 -6.94
CA MET A 467 -27.20 -6.34 -5.84
C MET A 467 -28.33 -5.47 -5.25
N GLY A 468 -29.58 -5.84 -5.53
CA GLY A 468 -30.68 -4.87 -5.66
C GLY A 468 -30.96 -3.99 -4.43
N ASP A 469 -30.57 -2.72 -4.52
CA ASP A 469 -30.91 -1.57 -3.65
C ASP A 469 -30.71 -1.73 -2.12
N THR A 470 -30.15 -2.85 -1.66
CA THR A 470 -29.79 -3.07 -0.26
C THR A 470 -28.57 -2.24 0.10
N LYS A 471 -28.80 -1.01 0.58
CA LYS A 471 -27.76 -0.19 1.22
C LYS A 471 -27.05 -1.02 2.31
N PRO A 472 -25.71 -1.16 2.27
CA PRO A 472 -25.01 -2.01 3.23
C PRO A 472 -25.22 -1.47 4.65
N THR A 473 -25.85 -2.29 5.49
CA THR A 473 -26.29 -1.89 6.84
C THR A 473 -25.21 -2.07 7.90
N ASN A 474 -24.10 -2.72 7.54
CA ASN A 474 -22.90 -2.87 8.34
C ASN A 474 -21.69 -2.38 7.54
N PRO A 475 -20.63 -1.88 8.19
CA PRO A 475 -19.35 -1.70 7.53
C PRO A 475 -18.84 -3.06 7.06
N GLU A 476 -18.35 -3.13 5.81
CA GLU A 476 -17.71 -4.34 5.31
C GLU A 476 -16.43 -4.58 6.10
N HIS A 477 -16.22 -5.81 6.55
CA HIS A 477 -15.04 -6.13 7.33
C HIS A 477 -13.92 -6.59 6.40
N ILE A 478 -12.83 -5.83 6.36
CA ILE A 478 -11.56 -6.31 5.83
C ILE A 478 -11.04 -7.35 6.82
N MET A 479 -10.95 -8.62 6.40
CA MET A 479 -10.68 -9.76 7.29
C MET A 479 -9.23 -10.24 7.19
N GLY A 480 -8.55 -9.99 6.06
CA GLY A 480 -7.15 -10.33 5.88
C GLY A 480 -6.65 -10.03 4.47
N GLY A 481 -5.33 -10.20 4.28
CA GLY A 481 -4.68 -10.05 2.98
C GLY A 481 -3.17 -10.28 3.04
N ASP A 482 -2.57 -10.55 1.90
CA ASP A 482 -1.11 -10.53 1.65
C ASP A 482 -0.79 -9.46 0.58
N ASP A 483 0.30 -9.60 -0.17
CA ASP A 483 0.60 -8.67 -1.29
C ASP A 483 -0.02 -9.08 -2.64
N ARG A 484 -0.70 -10.23 -2.70
CA ARG A 484 -1.41 -10.77 -3.86
C ARG A 484 -2.93 -10.65 -3.74
N PHE A 485 -3.48 -10.77 -2.53
CA PHE A 485 -4.91 -10.89 -2.30
C PHE A 485 -5.40 -10.05 -1.11
N PHE A 486 -6.59 -9.45 -1.23
CA PHE A 486 -7.39 -9.02 -0.08
C PHE A 486 -8.67 -9.83 0.03
N VAL A 487 -9.11 -10.06 1.27
CA VAL A 487 -10.33 -10.77 1.63
C VAL A 487 -11.22 -9.84 2.44
N ILE A 488 -12.39 -9.51 1.88
CA ILE A 488 -13.38 -8.59 2.43
C ILE A 488 -14.69 -9.36 2.59
N THR A 489 -15.39 -9.19 3.71
CA THR A 489 -16.68 -9.85 3.96
C THR A 489 -17.79 -8.84 4.19
N ASN A 490 -18.92 -9.07 3.52
CA ASN A 490 -20.18 -8.36 3.72
C ASN A 490 -21.35 -9.38 3.75
N GLU A 491 -22.59 -8.89 3.77
CA GLU A 491 -23.82 -9.70 3.79
C GLU A 491 -24.01 -10.61 2.55
N LEU A 492 -23.25 -10.39 1.47
CA LEU A 492 -23.35 -11.14 0.21
C LEU A 492 -22.40 -12.36 0.17
N GLY A 493 -21.38 -12.37 1.03
CA GLY A 493 -20.37 -13.43 1.09
C GLY A 493 -18.95 -12.89 1.26
N ILE A 494 -17.99 -13.63 0.70
CA ILE A 494 -16.55 -13.36 0.80
C ILE A 494 -16.04 -12.85 -0.56
N HIS A 495 -15.63 -11.60 -0.61
CA HIS A 495 -15.04 -10.96 -1.78
C HIS A 495 -13.53 -11.13 -1.74
N VAL A 496 -12.96 -11.71 -2.78
CA VAL A 496 -11.50 -11.82 -2.96
C VAL A 496 -11.07 -10.91 -4.09
N TRP A 497 -10.11 -10.02 -3.83
CA TRP A 497 -9.52 -9.13 -4.81
C TRP A 497 -8.07 -9.54 -5.03
N CYS A 498 -7.69 -9.93 -6.25
CA CYS A 498 -6.32 -10.31 -6.59
C CYS A 498 -5.59 -9.17 -7.32
N PHE A 499 -4.36 -8.87 -6.87
CA PHE A 499 -3.49 -7.84 -7.42
C PHE A 499 -2.36 -8.42 -8.30
N ASP A 500 -2.24 -9.74 -8.38
CA ASP A 500 -1.32 -10.42 -9.32
C ASP A 500 -2.05 -10.74 -10.63
N GLU A 501 -1.51 -10.33 -11.77
CA GLU A 501 -2.20 -10.46 -13.06
C GLU A 501 -2.11 -11.89 -13.64
N ASP A 502 -1.05 -12.63 -13.29
CA ASP A 502 -0.79 -14.00 -13.72
C ASP A 502 -1.65 -15.04 -12.95
N VAL A 503 -2.38 -14.62 -11.91
CA VAL A 503 -3.16 -15.51 -11.04
C VAL A 503 -4.65 -15.44 -11.39
N ALA A 504 -5.25 -16.58 -11.74
CA ALA A 504 -6.71 -16.75 -11.85
C ALA A 504 -7.33 -17.03 -10.47
N LEU A 505 -8.54 -16.53 -10.21
CA LEU A 505 -9.27 -16.82 -8.99
C LEU A 505 -10.28 -17.97 -9.18
N PHE A 506 -10.49 -18.75 -8.13
CA PHE A 506 -11.65 -19.63 -8.02
C PHE A 506 -12.94 -18.78 -8.00
N GLN A 507 -13.93 -19.16 -8.80
CA GLN A 507 -15.16 -18.37 -9.02
C GLN A 507 -14.89 -16.92 -9.45
N GLU A 508 -13.84 -16.68 -10.25
CA GLU A 508 -13.54 -15.35 -10.77
C GLU A 508 -14.72 -14.75 -11.56
N THR A 509 -15.01 -13.48 -11.29
CA THR A 509 -15.94 -12.65 -12.06
C THR A 509 -15.37 -12.39 -13.45
N SER A 510 -15.64 -13.30 -14.39
CA SER A 510 -15.09 -13.31 -15.76
C SER A 510 -15.07 -11.94 -16.45
N ARG A 511 -16.21 -11.24 -16.43
CA ARG A 511 -16.40 -9.89 -17.01
C ARG A 511 -15.42 -8.84 -16.46
N TYR A 512 -14.94 -8.98 -15.23
CA TYR A 512 -14.07 -7.99 -14.59
C TYR A 512 -12.71 -7.82 -15.29
N ARG A 513 -12.05 -8.93 -15.68
CA ARG A 513 -10.83 -8.85 -16.51
C ARG A 513 -11.12 -8.20 -17.85
N GLU A 514 -12.28 -8.45 -18.44
CA GLU A 514 -12.64 -7.94 -19.76
C GLU A 514 -12.87 -6.44 -19.75
N ILE A 515 -13.56 -5.92 -18.73
CA ILE A 515 -13.69 -4.47 -18.47
C ILE A 515 -12.30 -3.84 -18.30
N ARG A 516 -11.46 -4.39 -17.41
CA ARG A 516 -10.12 -3.85 -17.15
C ARG A 516 -9.23 -3.89 -18.40
N ARG A 517 -9.30 -4.95 -19.21
CA ARG A 517 -8.62 -5.09 -20.50
C ARG A 517 -9.12 -4.04 -21.49
N GLY A 518 -10.43 -3.90 -21.67
CA GLY A 518 -11.05 -2.91 -22.55
C GLY A 518 -10.68 -1.47 -22.17
N GLY A 519 -10.68 -1.14 -20.86
CA GLY A 519 -10.22 0.16 -20.35
C GLY A 519 -8.73 0.40 -20.55
N ALA A 520 -7.88 -0.62 -20.36
CA ALA A 520 -6.45 -0.53 -20.65
C ALA A 520 -6.18 -0.31 -22.15
N GLU A 521 -6.86 -1.03 -23.03
CA GLU A 521 -6.79 -0.83 -24.48
C GLU A 521 -7.33 0.53 -24.91
N ALA A 522 -8.44 1.01 -24.34
CA ALA A 522 -8.99 2.32 -24.65
C ALA A 522 -7.98 3.44 -24.29
N ARG A 523 -7.31 3.33 -23.15
CA ARG A 523 -6.20 4.21 -22.75
C ARG A 523 -4.98 4.08 -23.67
N ALA A 524 -4.67 2.89 -24.18
CA ALA A 524 -3.60 2.70 -25.15
C ALA A 524 -3.93 3.37 -26.50
N ARG A 525 -5.14 3.15 -27.03
CA ARG A 525 -5.67 3.79 -28.25
C ARG A 525 -5.73 5.31 -28.13
N ALA A 526 -6.14 5.85 -26.98
CA ALA A 526 -6.13 7.29 -26.73
C ALA A 526 -4.72 7.90 -26.81
N ARG A 527 -3.73 7.25 -26.19
CA ARG A 527 -2.31 7.66 -26.27
C ARG A 527 -1.70 7.46 -27.67
N GLU A 528 -2.25 6.56 -28.49
CA GLU A 528 -1.87 6.39 -29.89
C GLU A 528 -2.39 7.54 -30.73
N TRP A 529 -3.69 7.80 -30.65
CA TRP A 529 -4.35 8.92 -31.31
C TRP A 529 -3.73 10.28 -30.93
N GLU A 530 -3.37 10.48 -29.65
CA GLU A 530 -2.67 11.69 -29.18
C GLU A 530 -1.26 11.82 -29.80
N ARG A 531 -0.50 10.73 -29.90
CA ARG A 531 0.81 10.70 -30.59
C ARG A 531 0.66 11.00 -32.08
N GLU A 532 -0.34 10.42 -32.75
CA GLU A 532 -0.62 10.67 -34.17
C GLU A 532 -1.08 12.11 -34.41
N TRP A 533 -1.96 12.64 -33.56
CA TRP A 533 -2.44 14.02 -33.60
C TRP A 533 -1.29 15.01 -33.45
N ASN A 534 -0.44 14.84 -32.43
CA ASN A 534 0.72 15.69 -32.21
C ASN A 534 1.73 15.58 -33.36
N SER A 535 1.98 14.37 -33.88
CA SER A 535 2.83 14.14 -35.07
C SER A 535 2.27 14.80 -36.33
N LYS A 536 0.94 14.84 -36.48
CA LYS A 536 0.27 15.50 -37.61
C LYS A 536 0.37 17.03 -37.47
N GLN A 537 0.10 17.57 -36.28
CA GLN A 537 0.29 19.00 -35.99
C GLN A 537 1.73 19.44 -36.28
N GLU A 538 2.74 18.71 -35.80
CA GLU A 538 4.15 19.04 -36.04
C GLU A 538 4.50 19.10 -37.54
N ARG A 539 3.95 18.18 -38.35
CA ARG A 539 4.12 18.20 -39.81
C ARG A 539 3.39 19.37 -40.48
N GLU A 540 2.15 19.66 -40.08
CA GLU A 540 1.39 20.80 -40.60
C GLU A 540 2.03 22.14 -40.23
N TRP A 541 2.64 22.24 -39.04
CA TRP A 541 3.43 23.39 -38.62
C TRP A 541 4.70 23.55 -39.47
N LYS A 542 5.51 22.49 -39.65
CA LYS A 542 6.71 22.53 -40.51
C LYS A 542 6.37 22.94 -41.95
N ILE A 543 5.31 22.39 -42.55
CA ILE A 543 4.86 22.76 -43.90
C ILE A 543 4.39 24.22 -43.99
N LYS A 544 3.87 24.82 -42.91
CA LYS A 544 3.54 26.25 -42.85
C LYS A 544 4.79 27.11 -42.71
N ASP A 545 5.74 26.68 -41.88
CA ASP A 545 7.00 27.37 -41.60
C ASP A 545 7.91 27.41 -42.85
N ASP A 546 8.08 26.26 -43.53
CA ASP A 546 8.77 26.14 -44.82
C ASP A 546 8.16 27.10 -45.87
N LYS A 547 6.82 27.19 -45.93
CA LYS A 547 6.12 28.08 -46.85
C LYS A 547 6.26 29.55 -46.49
N MET A 548 6.18 29.89 -45.21
CA MET A 548 6.32 31.27 -44.73
C MET A 548 7.75 31.76 -44.95
N THR A 549 8.75 30.93 -44.68
CA THR A 549 10.16 31.19 -44.98
C THR A 549 10.38 31.37 -46.48
N SER A 550 9.82 30.50 -47.32
CA SER A 550 9.90 30.60 -48.79
C SER A 550 9.21 31.86 -49.36
N SER A 551 8.07 32.26 -48.77
CA SER A 551 7.37 33.51 -49.12
C SER A 551 8.20 34.74 -48.73
N LEU A 552 8.72 34.77 -47.50
CA LEU A 552 9.58 35.87 -47.04
C LEU A 552 10.88 35.96 -47.85
N LEU A 553 11.44 34.84 -48.31
CA LEU A 553 12.59 34.85 -49.21
C LEU A 553 12.23 35.37 -50.61
N THR A 554 11.07 35.02 -51.16
CA THR A 554 10.67 35.53 -52.49
C THR A 554 10.25 37.01 -52.46
N GLU A 555 9.63 37.49 -51.38
CA GLU A 555 9.27 38.90 -51.22
C GLU A 555 10.47 39.81 -50.90
N ASN A 556 11.46 39.35 -50.14
CA ASN A 556 12.65 40.17 -49.82
C ASN A 556 13.76 40.13 -50.88
N PHE A 557 13.78 39.13 -51.78
CA PHE A 557 14.83 39.00 -52.82
C PHE A 557 14.32 39.20 -54.27
N GLY A 558 13.02 39.32 -54.50
CA GLY A 558 12.44 39.82 -55.76
C GLY A 558 12.11 41.32 -55.65
N GLN A 559 12.61 42.23 -56.49
CA GLN A 559 13.35 42.10 -57.75
C GLN A 559 14.55 43.07 -57.76
N GLY A 560 15.76 42.62 -58.11
CA GLY A 560 16.87 43.55 -58.39
C GLY A 560 18.30 43.00 -58.23
N TRP A 561 18.51 41.90 -57.52
CA TRP A 561 19.85 41.34 -57.30
C TRP A 561 20.33 40.47 -58.47
N ASP A 562 20.79 41.15 -59.52
CA ASP A 562 21.54 40.59 -60.66
C ASP A 562 22.89 40.04 -60.16
N VAL A 563 22.98 38.72 -59.90
CA VAL A 563 24.15 38.06 -59.29
C VAL A 563 25.31 37.99 -60.28
N ARG A 564 26.08 39.08 -60.38
CA ARG A 564 27.26 39.18 -61.24
C ARG A 564 28.47 38.50 -60.63
N GLY A 565 28.73 37.29 -61.11
CA GLY A 565 30.08 36.74 -61.29
C GLY A 565 30.96 36.66 -60.05
N TRP A 566 30.85 35.54 -59.33
CA TRP A 566 31.98 34.97 -58.58
C TRP A 566 32.32 33.61 -59.20
N SER A 567 33.61 33.44 -59.53
CA SER A 567 34.20 32.29 -60.23
C SER A 567 35.57 31.99 -59.65
#